data_AF-A0A7S0FVW5-F1
#
_entry.id   AF-A0A7S0FVW5-F1
#
_cell.length_a   1.000
_cell.length_b   1.000
_cell.length_c   1.000
_cell.angle_alpha   90.00
_cell.angle_beta   90.00
_cell.angle_gamma   90.00
#
_symmetry.space_group_name_H-M   'P 1'
#
loop_
_entity.id
_entity.type
_entity.pdbx_description
1 polymer ?
#
loop_
_entity_poly.entity_id
_entity_poly.type
_entity_poly.pdbx_seq_one_letter_code
_entity_poly.pdbx_strand_id
1 'polypeptide(L)'
;SGKTGAGKKFYHNIISGSQVKSEPFYVAIITPVIHYCMGGLEIDTDSAVISTSTGKAIPGLYAAGEVAGGVHGNNRLGGNSLLDCVVFGRVAGKACAQYMLGDDLKETSLKELSGGGLSGAVESSKLSGGSYEDSMNKSSGAAQAPAKAPASKAPKKSGGSGSSGG
;
A
#
# COMPACT_ATOMS: atom_id res chain seq x y z
N SER A 1 18.90 9.99 27.91
CA SER A 1 19.81 9.58 26.82
C SER A 1 20.86 8.67 27.42
N GLY A 2 20.84 7.38 27.11
CA GLY A 2 21.74 6.37 27.68
C GLY A 2 22.17 5.36 26.61
N LYS A 3 23.22 4.58 26.90
CA LYS A 3 23.96 3.67 26.01
C LYS A 3 23.12 2.48 25.49
N THR A 4 22.09 2.71 24.69
CA THR A 4 21.36 1.62 24.00
C THR A 4 21.76 1.48 22.53
N GLY A 5 22.69 2.29 22.03
CA GLY A 5 23.24 2.17 20.66
C GLY A 5 22.24 2.43 19.53
N ALA A 6 20.95 2.59 19.83
CA ALA A 6 19.87 2.65 18.85
C ALA A 6 19.62 4.03 18.23
N GLY A 7 20.33 5.08 18.67
CA GLY A 7 20.22 6.45 18.13
C GLY A 7 18.85 7.14 18.31
N LYS A 8 17.83 6.44 18.82
CA LYS A 8 16.49 6.99 19.05
C LYS A 8 16.38 7.64 20.43
N LYS A 9 15.99 8.92 20.44
CA LYS A 9 15.92 9.76 21.65
C LYS A 9 14.57 9.69 22.37
N PHE A 10 13.52 9.25 21.67
CA PHE A 10 12.15 9.17 22.20
C PHE A 10 11.47 7.89 21.71
N TYR A 11 10.82 7.18 22.63
CA TYR A 11 9.89 6.10 22.32
C TYR A 11 8.48 6.65 22.55
N HIS A 12 7.57 6.40 21.62
CA HIS A 12 6.21 6.94 21.70
C HIS A 12 5.32 6.10 22.63
N ASN A 13 5.75 4.88 22.96
CA ASN A 13 5.03 3.92 23.80
C ASN A 13 5.76 3.72 25.13
N ILE A 14 5.83 4.77 25.96
CA ILE A 14 6.45 4.72 27.28
C ILE A 14 5.35 4.60 28.33
N ILE A 15 5.37 3.52 29.11
CA ILE A 15 4.55 3.40 30.31
C ILE A 15 5.10 4.40 31.34
N SER A 16 4.23 5.23 31.91
CA SER A 16 4.62 6.14 32.99
C SER A 16 5.27 5.36 34.13
N GLY A 17 6.38 5.88 34.68
CA GLY A 17 7.16 5.19 35.70
C GLY A 17 6.36 4.75 36.93
N SER A 18 5.29 5.48 37.29
CA SER A 18 4.37 5.13 38.37
C SER A 18 3.47 3.93 38.06
N GLN A 19 3.22 3.64 36.79
CA GLN A 19 2.32 2.58 36.32
C GLN A 19 3.07 1.29 35.95
N VAL A 20 4.41 1.34 35.82
CA VAL A 20 5.26 0.18 35.48
C VAL A 20 5.01 -1.02 36.40
N LYS A 21 4.72 -0.81 37.69
CA LYS A 21 4.48 -1.92 38.63
C LYS A 21 3.11 -2.59 38.48
N SER A 22 2.12 -1.88 37.95
CA SER A 22 0.72 -2.32 37.92
C SER A 22 0.26 -2.79 36.54
N GLU A 23 0.97 -2.42 35.47
CA GLU A 23 0.63 -2.84 34.11
C GLU A 23 1.10 -4.28 33.82
N PRO A 24 0.32 -5.07 33.07
CA PRO A 24 0.75 -6.39 32.63
C PRO A 24 1.85 -6.29 31.57
N PHE A 25 2.88 -7.12 31.71
CA PHE A 25 3.93 -7.26 30.70
C PHE A 25 3.72 -8.54 29.89
N TYR A 26 3.71 -8.40 28.57
CA TYR A 26 3.75 -9.51 27.64
C TYR A 26 5.17 -9.64 27.10
N VAL A 27 5.75 -10.82 27.23
CA VAL A 27 7.12 -11.10 26.79
C VAL A 27 7.08 -12.25 25.80
N ALA A 28 7.72 -12.06 24.64
CA ALA A 28 7.89 -13.09 23.62
C ALA A 28 9.37 -13.23 23.27
N ILE A 29 9.82 -14.46 23.05
CA ILE A 29 11.15 -14.75 22.51
C ILE A 29 11.01 -14.79 20.99
N ILE A 30 11.81 -14.00 20.29
CA ILE A 30 11.77 -13.88 18.82
C ILE A 30 13.13 -14.29 18.27
N THR A 31 13.13 -15.10 17.21
CA THR A 31 14.33 -15.47 16.46
C THR A 31 14.11 -15.22 14.96
N PRO A 32 15.15 -14.83 14.19
CA PRO A 32 15.05 -14.72 12.75
C PRO A 32 14.70 -16.08 12.10
N VAL A 33 13.88 -16.03 11.05
CA VAL A 33 13.53 -17.17 10.19
C VAL A 33 13.61 -16.73 8.73
N ILE A 34 13.85 -17.67 7.82
CA ILE A 34 13.70 -17.42 6.38
C ILE A 34 12.24 -17.05 6.14
N HIS A 35 12.01 -15.91 5.49
CA HIS A 35 10.66 -15.33 5.36
C HIS A 35 10.20 -15.12 3.92
N TYR A 36 11.11 -14.73 3.02
CA TYR A 36 10.77 -14.45 1.63
C TYR A 36 11.99 -14.63 0.73
N CYS A 37 11.78 -15.20 -0.46
CA CYS A 37 12.77 -15.34 -1.51
C CYS A 37 12.51 -14.30 -2.59
N MET A 38 13.29 -13.21 -2.62
CA MET A 38 13.08 -12.12 -3.60
C MET A 38 13.50 -12.48 -5.04
N GLY A 39 14.34 -13.50 -5.21
CA GLY A 39 14.73 -14.02 -6.51
C GLY A 39 13.66 -14.94 -7.09
N GLY A 40 13.82 -15.34 -8.35
CA GLY A 40 12.87 -16.20 -9.03
C GLY A 40 13.05 -16.18 -10.53
N LEU A 41 12.01 -16.59 -11.25
CA LEU A 41 11.95 -16.49 -12.70
C LEU A 41 11.95 -15.03 -13.14
N GLU A 42 12.77 -14.68 -14.12
CA GLU A 42 12.73 -13.36 -14.75
C GLU A 42 11.45 -13.24 -15.57
N ILE A 43 10.72 -12.15 -15.36
CA ILE A 43 9.46 -11.85 -16.07
C ILE A 43 9.50 -10.43 -16.66
N ASP A 44 8.77 -10.24 -17.75
CA ASP A 44 8.47 -8.91 -18.27
C ASP A 44 7.23 -8.29 -17.60
N THR A 45 6.82 -7.12 -18.09
CA THR A 45 5.65 -6.38 -17.58
C THR A 45 4.31 -7.09 -17.82
N ASP A 46 4.25 -8.03 -18.77
CA ASP A 46 3.09 -8.87 -19.04
C ASP A 46 3.16 -10.21 -18.28
N SER A 47 4.13 -10.35 -17.37
CA SER A 47 4.41 -11.54 -16.58
C SER A 47 4.85 -12.76 -17.40
N ALA A 48 5.33 -12.57 -18.63
CA ALA A 48 5.85 -13.65 -19.44
C ALA A 48 7.27 -14.00 -18.99
N VAL A 49 7.56 -15.30 -18.86
CA VAL A 49 8.86 -15.77 -18.37
C VAL A 49 9.92 -15.59 -19.46
N ILE A 50 11.05 -14.98 -19.10
CA ILE A 50 12.16 -14.72 -20.00
C ILE A 50 13.11 -15.92 -20.04
N SER A 51 13.40 -16.40 -21.26
CA SER A 51 14.40 -17.45 -21.47
C SER A 51 15.81 -16.88 -21.26
N THR A 52 16.59 -17.54 -20.41
CA THR A 52 18.01 -17.23 -20.21
C THR A 52 18.85 -17.48 -21.47
N SER A 53 18.40 -18.36 -22.37
CA SER A 53 19.13 -18.70 -23.60
C SER A 53 18.90 -17.71 -24.74
N THR A 54 17.70 -17.12 -24.83
CA THR A 54 17.32 -16.24 -25.95
C THR A 54 17.11 -14.78 -25.54
N GLY A 55 16.97 -14.50 -24.24
CA GLY A 55 16.61 -13.17 -23.73
C GLY A 55 15.20 -12.74 -24.12
N LYS A 56 14.33 -13.67 -24.52
CA LYS A 56 12.97 -13.41 -24.98
C LYS A 56 11.95 -14.20 -24.15
N ALA A 57 10.71 -13.71 -24.15
CA ALA A 57 9.58 -14.41 -23.56
C ALA A 57 9.43 -15.82 -24.14
N ILE A 58 9.21 -16.80 -23.25
CA ILE A 58 8.88 -18.18 -23.61
C ILE A 58 7.38 -18.23 -23.92
N PRO A 59 6.97 -18.57 -25.16
CA PRO A 59 5.56 -18.55 -25.54
C PRO A 59 4.71 -19.46 -24.64
N GLY A 60 3.63 -18.90 -24.10
CA GLY A 60 2.68 -19.63 -23.24
C GLY A 60 3.13 -19.85 -21.79
N LEU A 61 4.31 -19.37 -21.38
CA LEU A 61 4.80 -19.51 -20.01
C LEU A 61 4.77 -18.18 -19.25
N TYR A 62 3.97 -18.13 -18.19
CA TYR A 62 3.77 -16.96 -17.34
C TYR A 62 4.02 -17.31 -15.86
N ALA A 63 4.47 -16.34 -15.07
CA ALA A 63 4.74 -16.52 -13.65
C ALA A 63 4.28 -15.29 -12.84
N ALA A 64 3.83 -15.51 -11.61
CA ALA A 64 3.35 -14.44 -10.73
C ALA A 64 3.55 -14.80 -9.25
N GLY A 65 3.72 -13.79 -8.40
CA GLY A 65 3.99 -13.95 -6.97
C GLY A 65 5.44 -14.33 -6.68
N GLU A 66 5.70 -14.93 -5.52
CA GLU A 66 7.07 -15.19 -5.01
C GLU A 66 7.93 -16.10 -5.89
N VAL A 67 7.34 -16.82 -6.86
CA VAL A 67 8.11 -17.58 -7.86
C VAL A 67 8.79 -16.68 -8.90
N ALA A 68 8.31 -15.44 -9.08
CA ALA A 68 8.87 -14.46 -9.98
C ALA A 68 9.88 -13.55 -9.26
N GLY A 69 10.99 -13.27 -9.93
CA GLY A 69 12.06 -12.41 -9.42
C GLY A 69 12.01 -10.98 -9.97
N GLY A 70 12.77 -10.09 -9.34
CA GLY A 70 13.01 -8.72 -9.84
C GLY A 70 12.11 -7.64 -9.24
N VAL A 71 10.86 -7.95 -8.89
CA VAL A 71 9.88 -6.98 -8.35
C VAL A 71 10.37 -6.30 -7.07
N HIS A 72 11.08 -7.05 -6.20
CA HIS A 72 11.49 -6.58 -4.88
C HIS A 72 12.99 -6.26 -4.76
N GLY A 73 13.77 -6.46 -5.83
CA GLY A 73 15.22 -6.33 -5.80
C GLY A 73 15.86 -7.12 -4.64
N ASN A 74 16.74 -6.47 -3.89
CA ASN A 74 17.47 -7.11 -2.79
C ASN A 74 16.68 -7.19 -1.47
N ASN A 75 15.58 -6.45 -1.31
CA ASN A 75 14.85 -6.41 -0.05
C ASN A 75 13.37 -6.05 -0.28
N ARG A 76 12.48 -6.98 0.05
CA ARG A 76 11.03 -6.77 0.00
C ARG A 76 10.55 -5.87 1.14
N LEU A 77 9.76 -4.83 0.81
CA LEU A 77 9.04 -4.04 1.81
C LEU A 77 7.84 -4.81 2.38
N GLY A 78 7.56 -4.62 3.68
CA GLY A 78 6.40 -5.23 4.33
C GLY A 78 5.10 -4.82 3.65
N GLY A 79 4.19 -5.78 3.45
CA GLY A 79 2.91 -5.57 2.75
C GLY A 79 2.97 -5.81 1.23
N ASN A 80 4.15 -5.81 0.60
CA ASN A 80 4.23 -5.92 -0.86
C ASN A 80 4.01 -7.33 -1.41
N SER A 81 4.20 -8.40 -0.63
CA SER A 81 4.09 -9.77 -1.17
C SER A 81 2.67 -10.17 -1.56
N LEU A 82 1.67 -9.83 -0.74
CA LEU A 82 0.28 -10.09 -1.11
C LEU A 82 -0.15 -9.22 -2.30
N LEU A 83 0.34 -7.98 -2.35
CA LEU A 83 0.11 -7.08 -3.46
C LEU A 83 0.70 -7.64 -4.77
N ASP A 84 1.94 -8.12 -4.71
CA ASP A 84 2.64 -8.79 -5.83
C ASP A 84 1.81 -9.97 -6.36
N CYS A 85 1.41 -10.90 -5.48
CA CYS A 85 0.57 -12.03 -5.87
C CYS A 85 -0.74 -11.62 -6.56
N VAL A 86 -1.45 -10.62 -6.04
CA VAL A 86 -2.75 -10.20 -6.59
C VAL A 86 -2.59 -9.43 -7.91
N VAL A 87 -1.62 -8.53 -7.98
CA VAL A 87 -1.41 -7.69 -9.17
C VAL A 87 -0.84 -8.52 -10.31
N PHE A 88 0.31 -9.18 -10.10
CA PHE A 88 0.93 -9.99 -11.14
C PHE A 88 0.11 -11.25 -11.45
N GLY A 89 -0.65 -11.80 -10.49
CA GLY A 89 -1.60 -12.88 -10.77
C GLY A 89 -2.67 -12.47 -11.78
N ARG A 90 -3.19 -11.23 -11.69
CA ARG A 90 -4.14 -10.68 -12.67
C ARG A 90 -3.49 -10.38 -14.02
N VAL A 91 -2.27 -9.82 -14.00
CA VAL A 91 -1.51 -9.52 -15.23
C VAL A 91 -1.22 -10.83 -15.98
N ALA A 92 -0.61 -11.81 -15.32
CA ALA A 92 -0.31 -13.12 -15.88
C ALA A 92 -1.57 -13.83 -16.40
N GLY A 93 -2.66 -13.82 -15.62
CA GLY A 93 -3.93 -14.42 -16.04
C GLY A 93 -4.50 -13.78 -17.31
N LYS A 94 -4.47 -12.45 -17.40
CA LYS A 94 -4.93 -11.71 -18.59
C LYS A 94 -4.05 -12.00 -19.81
N ALA A 95 -2.73 -11.95 -19.65
CA ALA A 95 -1.79 -12.20 -20.74
C ALA A 95 -1.88 -13.65 -21.25
N CYS A 96 -1.99 -14.62 -20.33
CA CYS A 96 -2.18 -16.02 -20.66
C CYS A 96 -3.50 -16.27 -21.40
N ALA A 97 -4.62 -15.69 -20.94
CA ALA A 97 -5.90 -15.81 -21.62
C ALA A 97 -5.88 -15.20 -23.03
N GLN A 98 -5.24 -14.04 -23.19
CA GLN A 98 -5.05 -13.42 -24.50
C GLN A 98 -4.19 -14.30 -25.43
N TYR A 99 -3.13 -14.92 -24.91
CA TYR A 99 -2.28 -15.83 -25.68
C TYR A 99 -3.03 -17.09 -26.14
N MET A 100 -3.84 -17.68 -25.25
CA MET A 100 -4.57 -18.92 -25.55
C MET A 100 -5.79 -18.71 -26.45
N LEU A 101 -6.54 -17.63 -26.25
CA LEU A 101 -7.84 -17.40 -26.90
C LEU A 101 -7.77 -16.37 -28.03
N GLY A 102 -6.74 -15.52 -28.08
CA GLY A 102 -6.62 -14.49 -29.11
C GLY A 102 -7.87 -13.61 -29.20
N ASP A 103 -8.46 -13.54 -30.39
CA ASP A 103 -9.66 -12.75 -30.67
C ASP A 103 -10.94 -13.35 -30.06
N ASP A 104 -10.92 -14.63 -29.66
CA ASP A 104 -12.05 -15.30 -29.00
C ASP A 104 -12.14 -14.98 -27.50
N LEU A 105 -11.24 -14.14 -26.97
CA LEU A 105 -11.27 -13.71 -25.58
C LEU A 105 -12.56 -12.91 -25.28
N LYS A 106 -13.43 -13.49 -24.46
CA LYS A 106 -14.65 -12.83 -23.99
C LYS A 106 -14.36 -12.00 -22.76
N GLU A 107 -14.51 -10.68 -22.88
CA GLU A 107 -14.45 -9.81 -21.72
C GLU A 107 -15.51 -10.23 -20.71
N THR A 108 -15.08 -10.50 -19.49
CA THR A 108 -15.95 -11.02 -18.45
C THR A 108 -16.03 -10.03 -17.31
N SER A 109 -17.21 -9.48 -17.08
CA SER A 109 -17.45 -8.55 -15.99
C SER A 109 -17.52 -9.29 -14.66
N LEU A 110 -16.73 -8.86 -13.68
CA LEU A 110 -16.84 -9.37 -12.30
C LEU A 110 -18.24 -9.12 -11.73
N LYS A 111 -18.90 -8.04 -12.15
CA LYS A 111 -20.28 -7.75 -11.74
C LYS A 111 -21.26 -8.79 -12.29
N GLU A 112 -21.04 -9.26 -13.52
CA GLU A 112 -21.87 -10.31 -14.13
C GLU A 112 -21.60 -11.67 -13.49
N LEU A 113 -20.32 -12.03 -13.29
CA LEU A 113 -19.93 -13.28 -12.63
C LEU A 113 -20.43 -13.38 -11.18
N SER A 114 -20.46 -12.26 -10.46
CA SER A 114 -20.97 -12.20 -9.08
C SER A 114 -22.49 -12.17 -9.00
N GLY A 115 -23.21 -12.27 -10.12
CA GLY A 115 -24.68 -12.18 -10.15
C GLY A 115 -25.21 -10.80 -9.74
N GLY A 116 -24.41 -9.74 -9.91
CA GLY A 116 -24.75 -8.37 -9.50
C GLY A 116 -24.49 -8.05 -8.02
N GLY A 117 -23.95 -9.00 -7.24
CA GLY A 117 -23.73 -8.85 -5.79
C GLY A 117 -22.59 -7.93 -5.37
N LEU A 118 -21.70 -7.54 -6.29
CA LEU A 118 -20.60 -6.60 -6.03
C LEU A 118 -21.04 -5.13 -6.18
N SER A 119 -22.12 -4.74 -5.50
CA SER A 119 -22.72 -3.39 -5.59
C SER A 119 -22.43 -2.47 -4.39
N GLY A 120 -21.62 -2.92 -3.43
CA GLY A 120 -21.19 -2.11 -2.29
C GLY A 120 -20.02 -1.18 -2.61
N ALA A 121 -19.94 -0.03 -1.94
CA ALA A 121 -18.71 0.74 -1.89
C ALA A 121 -17.57 -0.16 -1.40
N VAL A 122 -16.41 -0.12 -2.07
CA VAL A 122 -15.20 -0.80 -1.60
C VAL A 122 -14.73 -0.05 -0.35
N GLU A 123 -15.27 -0.42 0.80
CA GLU A 123 -14.77 0.02 2.09
C GLU A 123 -13.43 -0.70 2.31
N SER A 124 -12.33 0.06 2.42
CA SER A 124 -11.10 -0.52 2.91
C SER A 124 -11.37 -1.09 4.29
N SER A 125 -10.99 -2.36 4.52
CA SER A 125 -11.08 -2.91 5.86
C SER A 125 -10.21 -2.05 6.76
N LYS A 126 -10.73 -1.68 7.94
CA LYS A 126 -9.90 -1.04 9.00
C LYS A 126 -8.69 -1.90 9.39
N LEU A 127 -8.62 -3.16 8.93
CA LEU A 127 -7.56 -4.12 9.14
C LEU A 127 -6.67 -4.34 7.89
N SER A 128 -6.97 -3.75 6.72
CA SER A 128 -6.23 -4.00 5.47
C SER A 128 -4.91 -3.21 5.37
N GLY A 129 -4.16 -3.11 6.46
CA GLY A 129 -2.93 -2.32 6.54
C GLY A 129 -2.95 -1.22 7.59
N GLY A 130 -3.87 -1.30 8.56
CA GLY A 130 -3.72 -0.53 9.79
C GLY A 130 -2.50 -1.07 10.51
N SER A 131 -1.40 -0.33 10.46
CA SER A 131 -0.31 -0.54 11.40
C SER A 131 -0.91 -0.59 12.80
N TYR A 132 -0.39 -1.45 13.68
CA TYR A 132 -0.70 -1.44 15.11
C TYR A 132 -0.68 0.00 15.71
N GLU A 133 0.06 0.92 15.06
CA GLU A 133 0.18 2.35 15.35
C GLU A 133 -1.10 3.19 15.13
N ASP A 134 -2.06 2.77 14.28
CA ASP A 134 -3.26 3.56 13.94
C ASP A 134 -4.20 3.78 15.15
N SER A 135 -4.12 2.88 16.12
CA SER A 135 -4.88 2.97 17.37
C SER A 135 -4.14 3.72 18.49
N MET A 136 -2.83 3.95 18.35
CA MET A 136 -1.97 4.62 19.34
C MET A 136 -1.95 6.15 19.18
N ASN A 137 -2.29 6.69 18.00
CA ASN A 137 -2.26 8.14 17.77
C ASN A 137 -3.62 8.82 17.98
N LYS A 138 -4.66 8.09 18.42
CA LYS A 138 -5.86 8.71 18.98
C LYS A 138 -5.55 9.19 20.39
N SER A 139 -5.12 10.44 20.50
CA SER A 139 -5.00 11.08 21.81
C SER A 139 -6.36 11.05 22.52
N SER A 140 -6.40 10.36 23.66
CA SER A 140 -7.48 10.49 24.62
C SER A 140 -7.45 11.91 25.18
N GLY A 141 -8.44 12.73 24.82
CA GLY A 141 -8.82 13.94 25.53
C GLY A 141 -7.77 15.05 25.61
N ALA A 142 -7.74 15.92 24.61
CA ALA A 142 -7.26 17.29 24.79
C ALA A 142 -8.38 18.25 24.36
N ALA A 143 -8.73 19.16 25.26
CA ALA A 143 -9.80 20.14 25.09
C ALA A 143 -9.63 20.92 23.77
N GLN A 144 -10.74 21.04 23.06
CA GLN A 144 -10.87 21.78 21.81
C GLN A 144 -10.60 23.27 22.08
N ALA A 145 -9.51 23.82 21.54
CA ALA A 145 -9.29 25.26 21.56
C ALA A 145 -10.38 25.97 20.73
N PRO A 146 -10.92 27.13 21.17
CA PRO A 146 -12.05 27.76 20.49
C PRO A 146 -11.65 28.24 19.09
N ALA A 147 -12.55 27.99 18.13
CA ALA A 147 -12.40 28.34 16.74
C ALA A 147 -12.21 29.86 16.55
N LYS A 148 -11.17 30.25 15.82
CA LYS A 148 -10.98 31.63 15.36
C LYS A 148 -12.02 31.91 14.27
N ALA A 149 -12.87 32.92 14.48
CA ALA A 149 -13.91 33.33 13.55
C ALA A 149 -13.33 33.68 12.15
N PRO A 150 -14.04 33.33 11.06
CA PRO A 150 -13.56 33.59 9.71
C PRO A 150 -13.62 35.09 9.37
N ALA A 151 -12.52 35.61 8.81
CA ALA A 151 -12.42 36.99 8.34
C ALA A 151 -13.40 37.26 7.18
N SER A 152 -14.20 38.33 7.31
CA SER A 152 -15.14 38.79 6.30
C SER A 152 -14.43 39.27 5.04
N LYS A 153 -14.78 38.72 3.87
CA LYS A 153 -14.37 39.26 2.55
C LYS A 153 -15.12 40.57 2.28
N ALA A 154 -14.38 41.64 2.04
CA ALA A 154 -14.92 42.92 1.57
C ALA A 154 -15.38 42.81 0.10
N PRO A 155 -16.47 43.52 -0.31
CA PRO A 155 -17.05 43.39 -1.64
C PRO A 155 -16.27 44.16 -2.72
N LYS A 156 -16.05 43.52 -3.87
CA LYS A 156 -15.54 44.16 -5.09
C LYS A 156 -16.57 45.16 -5.64
N LYS A 157 -16.20 46.44 -5.75
CA LYS A 157 -16.94 47.43 -6.56
C LYS A 157 -16.51 47.33 -8.02
N SER A 158 -17.51 47.20 -8.88
CA SER A 158 -17.49 47.39 -10.33
C SER A 158 -17.42 48.88 -10.69
N GLY A 159 -16.70 49.25 -11.74
CA GLY A 159 -16.82 50.57 -12.37
C GLY A 159 -15.59 50.94 -13.18
N GLY A 160 -15.74 51.04 -14.50
CA GLY A 160 -14.67 51.39 -15.43
C GLY A 160 -14.58 52.87 -15.81
N SER A 161 -13.69 53.09 -16.78
CA SER A 161 -13.46 54.26 -17.64
C SER A 161 -12.49 55.34 -17.15
N GLY A 162 -11.58 55.75 -18.05
CA GLY A 162 -11.09 57.13 -18.14
C GLY A 162 -9.58 57.40 -18.00
N SER A 163 -8.90 57.50 -19.16
CA SER A 163 -8.04 58.63 -19.60
C SER A 163 -6.69 59.00 -18.92
N SER A 164 -5.69 59.24 -19.80
CA SER A 164 -4.52 60.17 -19.75
C SER A 164 -3.51 60.01 -18.60
N GLY A 165 -2.19 59.99 -18.78
CA GLY A 165 -1.30 60.69 -19.71
C GLY A 165 -0.14 61.25 -18.88
N GLY A 166 1.10 61.10 -19.34
CA GLY A 166 2.33 61.52 -18.66
C GLY A 166 3.54 60.78 -19.19
#